data_AF-A0AAJ3D088-F1
#
_entry.id   AF-A0AAJ3D088-F1
#
_cell.length_a   1.000
_cell.length_b   1.000
_cell.length_c   1.000
_cell.angle_alpha   90.00
_cell.angle_beta   90.00
_cell.angle_gamma   90.00
#
_symmetry.space_group_name_H-M   'P 1'
#
loop_
_entity.id
_entity.type
_entity.pdbx_description
1 polymer ?
#
loop_
_entity_poly.entity_id
_entity_poly.type
_entity_poly.pdbx_seq_one_letter_code
_entity_poly.pdbx_strand_id
1 'polypeptide(L)'
;MYGTGRARVRRAFVTIGQRHMRDARRLVMRRARSAPGENPGYQTGRLARSIGYMVPRASKKRAGFMTRIAPNQRNGKGNRMISGDFYPAFLFFGVRGGAKRRRSHHRGASGGSGWRLAPRNNFMVETLEKNRSWTRYFLARELRKSLKPERRHR
;
A
#
# COMPACT_ATOMS: atom_id res chain seq x y z
N MET A 1 -16.43 -32.23 3.33
CA MET A 1 -16.29 -30.81 2.92
C MET A 1 -15.64 -29.98 4.03
N TYR A 2 -14.36 -29.60 3.91
CA TYR A 2 -13.57 -28.86 4.92
C TYR A 2 -13.14 -27.45 4.43
N GLY A 3 -14.06 -26.64 3.91
CA GLY A 3 -13.72 -25.42 3.14
C GLY A 3 -14.03 -24.04 3.75
N THR A 4 -14.76 -23.95 4.87
CA THR A 4 -15.45 -22.70 5.26
C THR A 4 -14.58 -21.66 5.98
N GLY A 5 -13.64 -22.08 6.83
CA GLY A 5 -12.82 -21.16 7.65
C GLY A 5 -11.74 -20.41 6.86
N ARG A 6 -10.99 -21.11 6.02
CA ARG A 6 -9.91 -20.53 5.19
C ARG A 6 -10.44 -19.51 4.18
N ALA A 7 -11.61 -19.77 3.60
CA ALA A 7 -12.28 -18.84 2.70
C ALA A 7 -12.70 -17.55 3.43
N ARG A 8 -13.22 -17.64 4.67
CA ARG A 8 -13.56 -16.48 5.51
C ARG A 8 -12.32 -15.64 5.82
N VAL A 9 -11.24 -16.25 6.30
CA VAL A 9 -9.99 -15.53 6.60
C VAL A 9 -9.44 -14.85 5.34
N ARG A 10 -9.49 -15.53 4.19
CA ARG A 10 -9.08 -14.93 2.91
C ARG A 10 -9.94 -13.72 2.52
N ARG A 11 -11.26 -13.76 2.72
CA ARG A 11 -12.13 -12.60 2.50
C ARG A 11 -11.77 -11.44 3.42
N ALA A 12 -11.35 -11.72 4.66
CA ALA A 12 -10.89 -10.67 5.58
C ALA A 12 -9.68 -9.90 5.03
N PHE A 13 -8.69 -10.59 4.45
CA PHE A 13 -7.55 -9.94 3.78
C PHE A 13 -7.98 -9.06 2.59
N VAL A 14 -9.01 -9.46 1.84
CA VAL A 14 -9.58 -8.65 0.76
C VAL A 14 -10.19 -7.36 1.32
N THR A 15 -11.00 -7.45 2.39
CA THR A 15 -11.61 -6.29 3.04
C THR A 15 -10.56 -5.33 3.60
N ILE A 16 -9.49 -5.84 4.21
CA ILE A 16 -8.36 -5.04 4.67
C ILE A 16 -7.71 -4.32 3.50
N GLY A 17 -7.49 -5.01 2.38
CA GLY A 17 -6.95 -4.40 1.16
C GLY A 17 -7.79 -3.26 0.63
N GLN A 18 -9.10 -3.44 0.58
CA GLN A 18 -10.03 -2.40 0.15
C GLN A 18 -10.01 -1.19 1.10
N ARG A 19 -9.99 -1.42 2.41
CA ARG A 19 -9.95 -0.36 3.43
C ARG A 19 -8.69 0.49 3.31
N HIS A 20 -7.54 -0.16 3.35
CA HIS A 20 -6.25 0.52 3.25
C HIS A 20 -6.07 1.20 1.89
N MET A 21 -6.48 0.56 0.77
CA MET A 21 -6.46 1.22 -0.55
C MET A 21 -7.28 2.52 -0.53
N ARG A 22 -8.49 2.49 0.04
CA ARG A 22 -9.35 3.67 0.12
C ARG A 22 -8.73 4.77 0.99
N ASP A 23 -8.18 4.41 2.14
CA ASP A 23 -7.60 5.39 3.06
C ASP A 23 -6.30 5.99 2.50
N ALA A 24 -5.44 5.18 1.86
CA ALA A 24 -4.26 5.66 1.14
C ALA A 24 -4.63 6.63 0.01
N ARG A 25 -5.70 6.33 -0.75
CA ARG A 25 -6.21 7.25 -1.78
C ARG A 25 -6.62 8.59 -1.19
N ARG A 26 -7.28 8.60 -0.03
CA ARG A 26 -7.72 9.85 0.62
C ARG A 26 -6.53 10.75 0.99
N LEU A 27 -5.42 10.18 1.45
CA LEU A 27 -4.21 10.93 1.82
C LEU A 27 -3.60 11.71 0.64
N VAL A 28 -3.73 11.18 -0.58
CA VAL A 28 -3.19 11.81 -1.82
C VAL A 28 -4.26 12.53 -2.65
N MET A 29 -5.46 12.69 -2.10
CA MET A 29 -6.57 13.46 -2.70
C MET A 29 -6.80 14.82 -2.06
N ARG A 30 -5.96 15.21 -1.09
CA ARG A 30 -6.02 16.55 -0.48
C ARG A 30 -5.65 17.62 -1.52
N ARG A 31 -6.55 18.58 -1.74
CA ARG A 31 -6.32 19.75 -2.60
C ARG A 31 -5.38 20.74 -1.92
N ALA A 32 -4.09 20.54 -2.10
CA ALA A 32 -3.04 21.40 -1.57
C ALA A 32 -1.80 21.30 -2.46
N ARG A 33 -0.88 22.26 -2.34
CA ARG A 33 0.45 22.13 -2.91
C ARG A 33 1.19 21.00 -2.20
N SER A 34 1.96 20.21 -2.94
CA SER A 34 2.85 19.22 -2.33
C SER A 34 3.96 19.96 -1.56
N ALA A 35 3.93 19.93 -0.22
CA ALA A 35 4.94 20.53 0.64
C ALA A 35 5.97 19.49 1.16
N PRO A 36 7.23 19.88 1.46
CA PRO A 36 8.24 18.97 2.00
C PRO A 36 7.73 18.25 3.24
N GLY A 37 8.02 16.94 3.35
CA GLY A 37 7.57 16.15 4.50
C GLY A 37 6.07 15.87 4.58
N GLU A 38 5.22 16.47 3.74
CA GLU A 38 3.79 16.17 3.67
C GLU A 38 3.47 15.05 2.66
N ASN A 39 2.25 14.52 2.73
CA ASN A 39 1.71 13.68 1.67
C ASN A 39 1.61 14.45 0.35
N PRO A 40 1.81 13.78 -0.80
CA PRO A 40 1.64 14.38 -2.11
C PRO A 40 0.26 15.04 -2.26
N GLY A 41 0.26 16.29 -2.73
CA GLY A 41 -0.95 17.03 -3.03
C GLY A 41 -1.68 16.50 -4.27
N TYR A 42 -2.98 16.75 -4.33
CA TYR A 42 -3.82 16.37 -5.46
C TYR A 42 -3.55 17.24 -6.69
N GLN A 43 -3.32 16.61 -7.84
CA GLN A 43 -3.26 17.27 -9.15
C GLN A 43 -4.35 16.73 -10.10
N THR A 44 -4.14 15.53 -10.64
CA THR A 44 -5.04 14.90 -11.63
C THR A 44 -5.78 13.67 -11.10
N GLY A 45 -5.44 13.24 -9.88
CA GLY A 45 -5.89 11.97 -9.30
C GLY A 45 -5.21 10.72 -9.86
N ARG A 46 -4.25 10.84 -10.81
CA ARG A 46 -3.49 9.70 -11.36
C ARG A 46 -2.83 8.87 -10.26
N LEU A 47 -2.22 9.53 -9.27
CA LEU A 47 -1.61 8.86 -8.12
C LEU A 47 -2.63 8.06 -7.30
N ALA A 48 -3.74 8.69 -6.89
CA ALA A 48 -4.79 7.99 -6.15
C ALA A 48 -5.31 6.76 -6.92
N ARG A 49 -5.59 6.93 -8.21
CA ARG A 49 -6.07 5.85 -9.08
C ARG A 49 -5.05 4.73 -9.28
N SER A 50 -3.75 5.00 -9.14
CA SER A 50 -2.71 3.97 -9.30
C SER A 50 -2.53 3.07 -8.08
N ILE A 51 -3.06 3.46 -6.93
CA ILE A 51 -3.04 2.66 -5.70
C ILE A 51 -4.04 1.52 -5.83
N GLY A 52 -3.57 0.28 -5.70
CA GLY A 52 -4.40 -0.92 -5.74
C GLY A 52 -3.98 -1.91 -4.67
N TYR A 53 -4.85 -2.88 -4.38
CA TYR A 53 -4.58 -3.94 -3.42
C TYR A 53 -4.50 -5.31 -4.12
N MET A 54 -3.76 -6.26 -3.57
CA MET A 54 -3.69 -7.64 -4.03
C MET A 54 -3.67 -8.57 -2.83
N VAL A 55 -4.45 -9.63 -2.92
CA VAL A 55 -4.35 -10.77 -2.00
C VAL A 55 -3.84 -11.97 -2.81
N PRO A 56 -2.53 -12.31 -2.73
CA PRO A 56 -1.96 -13.41 -3.48
C PRO A 56 -2.74 -14.71 -3.25
N ARG A 57 -2.88 -15.52 -4.31
CA ARG A 57 -3.42 -16.87 -4.15
C ARG A 57 -2.42 -17.72 -3.35
N ALA A 58 -2.95 -18.71 -2.63
CA ALA A 58 -2.11 -19.69 -1.98
C ALA A 58 -1.37 -20.52 -3.03
N SER A 59 -0.10 -20.84 -2.78
CA SER A 59 0.73 -21.71 -3.60
C SER A 59 1.73 -22.45 -2.70
N LYS A 60 2.50 -23.39 -3.28
CA LYS A 60 3.58 -24.07 -2.56
C LYS A 60 4.57 -23.11 -1.85
N LYS A 61 4.72 -21.89 -2.37
CA LYS A 61 5.65 -20.85 -1.86
C LYS A 61 4.94 -19.72 -1.08
N ARG A 62 3.60 -19.71 -1.00
CA ARG A 62 2.83 -18.59 -0.42
C ARG A 62 1.61 -19.09 0.32
N ALA A 63 1.49 -18.74 1.61
CA ALA A 63 0.33 -19.11 2.43
C ALA A 63 -1.00 -18.51 1.95
N GLY A 64 -0.97 -17.39 1.21
CA GLY A 64 -2.17 -16.72 0.68
C GLY A 64 -2.92 -15.84 1.69
N PHE A 65 -2.31 -15.58 2.85
CA PHE A 65 -2.81 -14.76 3.95
C PHE A 65 -2.01 -13.47 4.10
N MET A 66 -1.98 -12.69 3.02
CA MET A 66 -1.36 -11.37 3.04
C MET A 66 -2.08 -10.44 2.08
N THR A 67 -1.96 -9.15 2.34
CA THR A 67 -2.46 -8.12 1.44
C THR A 67 -1.33 -7.17 1.09
N ARG A 68 -1.07 -7.02 -0.20
CA ARG A 68 -0.12 -6.05 -0.75
C ARG A 68 -0.87 -4.86 -1.29
N ILE A 69 -0.44 -3.66 -0.93
CA ILE A 69 -1.05 -2.42 -1.41
C ILE A 69 0.09 -1.55 -1.89
N ALA A 70 -0.02 -1.05 -3.11
CA ALA A 70 0.97 -0.16 -3.67
C ALA A 70 0.41 0.65 -4.85
N PRO A 71 0.95 1.85 -5.08
CA PRO A 71 0.83 2.53 -6.38
C PRO A 71 1.49 1.70 -7.51
N ASN A 72 0.93 1.76 -8.72
CA ASN A 72 1.35 0.98 -9.91
C ASN A 72 1.60 -0.51 -9.66
N GLN A 73 0.86 -1.13 -8.75
CA GLN A 73 1.00 -2.55 -8.48
C GLN A 73 0.57 -3.42 -9.68
N ARG A 74 1.48 -4.23 -10.22
CA ARG A 74 1.13 -5.26 -11.21
C ARG A 74 0.11 -6.22 -10.61
N ASN A 75 -0.98 -6.50 -11.32
CA ASN A 75 -2.12 -7.31 -10.87
C ASN A 75 -2.82 -6.75 -9.60
N GLY A 76 -2.67 -5.45 -9.32
CA GLY A 76 -3.46 -4.77 -8.31
C GLY A 76 -4.93 -4.76 -8.70
N LYS A 77 -5.81 -4.98 -7.73
CA LYS A 77 -7.25 -4.77 -7.89
C LYS A 77 -7.55 -3.29 -7.69
N GLY A 78 -8.34 -2.74 -8.61
CA GLY A 78 -8.85 -1.38 -8.55
C GLY A 78 -7.84 -0.30 -8.93
N ASN A 79 -6.57 -0.62 -9.24
CA ASN A 79 -5.63 0.38 -9.73
C ASN A 79 -5.71 0.60 -11.24
N ARG A 80 -5.31 1.80 -11.65
CA ARG A 80 -5.03 2.18 -13.04
C ARG A 80 -3.55 2.52 -13.13
N MET A 81 -2.80 1.74 -13.90
CA MET A 81 -1.36 1.94 -14.02
C MET A 81 -1.06 3.29 -14.69
N ILE A 82 -0.09 4.01 -14.15
CA ILE A 82 0.50 5.22 -14.73
C ILE A 82 1.59 4.75 -15.71
N SER A 83 1.46 5.11 -16.98
CA SER A 83 2.52 4.98 -17.98
C SER A 83 3.59 6.07 -17.80
N GLY A 84 4.84 5.73 -18.13
CA GLY A 84 6.00 6.62 -18.00
C GLY A 84 6.72 6.54 -16.65
N ASP A 85 7.62 7.49 -16.40
CA ASP A 85 8.42 7.55 -15.18
C ASP A 85 7.53 7.58 -13.93
N PHE A 86 7.84 6.68 -12.98
CA PHE A 86 7.03 6.47 -11.78
C PHE A 86 7.19 7.61 -10.78
N TYR A 87 6.42 8.68 -10.99
CA TYR A 87 6.37 9.91 -10.20
C TYR A 87 6.46 9.73 -8.66
N PRO A 88 5.85 8.70 -8.02
CA PRO A 88 5.92 8.51 -6.56
C PRO A 88 7.30 8.15 -6.01
N ALA A 89 8.18 7.50 -6.80
CA ALA A 89 9.53 7.18 -6.33
C ALA A 89 10.36 8.45 -6.08
N PHE A 90 10.19 9.46 -6.93
CA PHE A 90 10.85 10.76 -6.78
C PHE A 90 10.34 11.53 -5.57
N LEU A 91 9.06 11.36 -5.22
CA LEU A 91 8.47 12.02 -4.06
C LEU A 91 9.01 11.44 -2.76
N PHE A 92 9.08 10.12 -2.62
CA PHE A 92 9.54 9.51 -1.37
C PHE A 92 11.01 9.81 -1.05
N PHE A 93 11.91 9.69 -2.04
CA PHE A 93 13.35 9.90 -1.81
C PHE A 93 13.81 11.35 -2.02
N GLY A 94 12.97 12.18 -2.64
CA GLY A 94 13.37 13.50 -3.12
C GLY A 94 14.35 13.43 -4.30
N VAL A 95 14.72 14.60 -4.81
CA VAL A 95 15.71 14.78 -5.88
C VAL A 95 16.62 15.95 -5.53
N ARG A 96 17.93 15.71 -5.49
CA ARG A 96 18.96 16.74 -5.29
C ARG A 96 19.24 17.51 -6.59
N GLY A 97 19.54 18.80 -6.48
CA GLY A 97 20.00 19.61 -7.61
C GLY A 97 21.37 19.12 -8.11
N GLY A 98 21.59 19.06 -9.42
CA GLY A 98 22.88 18.63 -10.00
C GLY A 98 23.20 17.12 -9.86
N ALA A 99 22.28 16.30 -9.34
CA ALA A 99 22.52 14.87 -9.18
C ALA A 99 22.67 14.16 -10.55
N LYS A 100 23.86 13.60 -10.82
CA LYS A 100 24.14 12.82 -12.04
C LYS A 100 23.76 11.35 -11.86
N ARG A 101 23.21 10.72 -12.92
CA ARG A 101 22.88 9.29 -12.94
C ARG A 101 24.16 8.46 -12.97
N ARG A 102 24.43 7.69 -11.91
CA ARG A 102 25.52 6.69 -11.89
C ARG A 102 25.04 5.34 -12.45
N ARG A 103 25.97 4.52 -12.94
CA ARG A 103 25.71 3.16 -13.49
C ARG A 103 24.96 2.26 -12.50
N SER A 104 25.13 2.45 -11.19
CA SER A 104 24.53 1.62 -10.14
C SER A 104 23.06 1.90 -9.82
N HIS A 105 22.34 2.70 -10.62
CA HIS A 105 20.90 3.01 -10.42
C HIS A 105 20.51 3.66 -9.07
N HIS A 106 21.43 3.84 -8.13
CA HIS A 106 21.22 4.61 -6.89
C HIS A 106 21.20 6.11 -7.20
N ARG A 107 20.04 6.64 -7.60
CA ARG A 107 19.85 8.09 -7.72
C ARG A 107 19.72 8.68 -6.31
N GLY A 108 20.65 9.56 -5.94
CA GLY A 108 20.48 10.46 -4.80
C GLY A 108 21.60 10.49 -3.76
N ALA A 109 22.48 9.48 -3.72
CA ALA A 109 23.53 9.43 -2.69
C ALA A 109 24.77 10.27 -3.01
N SER A 110 24.98 10.70 -4.27
CA SER A 110 26.26 11.29 -4.68
C SER A 110 26.12 12.67 -5.31
N GLY A 111 26.36 13.72 -4.52
CA GLY A 111 27.07 14.91 -4.98
C GLY A 111 26.28 16.13 -5.49
N GLY A 112 24.97 16.21 -5.23
CA GLY A 112 24.18 17.41 -5.56
C GLY A 112 24.03 18.39 -4.40
N SER A 113 24.00 19.71 -4.66
CA SER A 113 23.70 20.74 -3.66
C SER A 113 22.20 21.06 -3.61
N GLY A 114 21.66 21.25 -2.41
CA GLY A 114 20.25 21.59 -2.19
C GLY A 114 19.21 20.56 -2.67
N TRP A 115 17.93 20.82 -2.38
CA TRP A 115 16.82 20.01 -2.86
C TRP A 115 16.21 20.64 -4.12
N ARG A 116 16.21 19.91 -5.23
CA ARG A 116 15.34 20.25 -6.39
C ARG A 116 13.90 19.86 -6.11
N LEU A 117 13.73 18.72 -5.43
CA LEU A 117 12.45 18.24 -4.92
C LEU A 117 12.72 17.63 -3.55
N ALA A 118 12.24 18.26 -2.48
CA ALA A 118 12.40 17.68 -1.15
C ALA A 118 11.58 16.36 -1.01
N PRO A 119 12.04 15.42 -0.18
CA PRO A 119 11.30 14.19 0.16
C PRO A 119 9.88 14.49 0.70
N ARG A 120 8.97 13.54 0.46
CA ARG A 120 7.56 13.57 0.89
C ARG A 120 7.29 12.48 1.91
N ASN A 121 6.20 12.64 2.65
CA ASN A 121 5.73 11.58 3.53
C ASN A 121 5.37 10.32 2.74
N ASN A 122 5.54 9.17 3.38
CA ASN A 122 5.07 7.90 2.86
C ASN A 122 3.62 7.64 3.29
N PHE A 123 2.68 8.07 2.43
CA PHE A 123 1.25 7.85 2.62
C PHE A 123 0.87 6.36 2.82
N MET A 124 1.68 5.40 2.34
CA MET A 124 1.44 3.97 2.57
C MET A 124 1.76 3.56 4.00
N VAL A 125 2.86 4.07 4.57
CA VAL A 125 3.22 3.85 5.98
C VAL A 125 2.21 4.54 6.89
N GLU A 126 1.84 5.78 6.58
CA GLU A 126 0.81 6.49 7.35
C GLU A 126 -0.53 5.73 7.33
N THR A 127 -0.92 5.18 6.17
CA THR A 127 -2.13 4.35 6.08
C THR A 127 -2.02 3.07 6.91
N LEU A 128 -0.84 2.43 6.91
CA LEU A 128 -0.59 1.22 7.68
C LEU A 128 -0.75 1.48 9.18
N GLU A 129 -0.11 2.54 9.69
CA GLU A 129 -0.20 2.92 11.10
C GLU A 129 -1.63 3.34 11.48
N LYS A 130 -2.27 4.19 10.67
CA LYS A 130 -3.66 4.62 10.87
C LYS A 130 -4.63 3.44 11.01
N ASN A 131 -4.44 2.39 10.21
CA ASN A 131 -5.32 1.23 10.19
C ASN A 131 -4.84 0.07 11.07
N ARG A 132 -3.74 0.22 11.82
CA ARG A 132 -3.09 -0.88 12.56
C ARG A 132 -4.03 -1.54 13.56
N SER A 133 -4.63 -0.76 14.44
CA SER A 133 -5.55 -1.25 15.48
C SER A 133 -6.79 -1.90 14.88
N TRP A 134 -7.41 -1.27 13.89
CA TRP A 134 -8.57 -1.81 13.18
C TRP A 134 -8.23 -3.13 12.48
N THR A 135 -7.08 -3.21 11.81
CA THR A 135 -6.64 -4.41 11.08
C THR A 135 -6.46 -5.59 12.03
N ARG A 136 -5.79 -5.37 13.17
CA ARG A 136 -5.59 -6.39 14.20
C ARG A 136 -6.92 -6.90 14.75
N TYR A 137 -7.79 -5.99 15.16
CA TYR A 137 -9.12 -6.32 15.66
C TYR A 137 -9.94 -7.11 14.63
N PHE A 138 -10.00 -6.62 13.39
CA PHE A 138 -10.81 -7.22 12.33
C PHE A 138 -10.29 -8.61 11.95
N LEU A 139 -8.97 -8.79 11.81
CA LEU A 139 -8.38 -10.11 11.56
C LEU A 139 -8.64 -11.09 12.70
N ALA A 140 -8.41 -10.68 13.95
CA ALA A 140 -8.65 -11.54 15.10
C ALA A 140 -10.12 -11.97 15.19
N ARG A 141 -11.05 -11.05 14.94
CA ARG A 141 -12.49 -11.34 14.90
C ARG A 141 -12.85 -12.34 13.81
N GLU A 142 -12.37 -12.13 12.59
CA GLU A 142 -12.67 -13.04 11.47
C GLU A 142 -11.99 -14.41 11.63
N LEU A 143 -10.82 -14.45 12.26
CA LEU A 143 -10.15 -15.69 12.64
C LEU A 143 -10.98 -16.46 13.67
N ARG A 144 -11.41 -15.83 14.77
CA ARG A 144 -12.28 -16.47 15.77
C ARG A 144 -13.56 -17.04 15.14
N LYS A 145 -14.21 -16.28 14.27
CA LYS A 145 -15.41 -16.74 13.52
C LYS A 145 -15.13 -17.85 12.53
N SER A 146 -13.87 -18.05 12.14
CA SER A 146 -13.48 -19.11 11.20
C SER A 146 -13.20 -20.44 11.89
N LEU A 147 -12.90 -20.42 13.19
CA LEU A 147 -12.75 -21.60 14.02
C LEU A 147 -14.15 -22.12 14.34
N LYS A 148 -14.40 -23.42 14.13
CA LYS A 148 -15.66 -24.05 14.56
C LYS A 148 -15.73 -23.99 16.09
N PRO A 149 -16.90 -23.73 16.71
CA PRO A 149 -17.05 -24.02 18.13
C PRO A 149 -16.79 -25.51 18.36
N GLU A 150 -16.01 -25.83 19.39
CA GLU A 150 -15.76 -27.19 19.83
C GLU A 150 -17.12 -27.86 20.11
N ARG A 151 -17.38 -29.04 19.55
CA ARG A 151 -18.55 -29.83 19.96
C ARG A 151 -18.31 -30.16 21.44
N ARG A 152 -19.00 -29.48 22.35
CA ARG A 152 -19.12 -29.95 23.74
C ARG A 152 -19.77 -31.31 23.67
N HIS A 153 -18.98 -32.38 23.83
CA HIS A 153 -19.53 -33.67 24.22
C HIS A 153 -20.14 -33.44 25.62
N ARG A 154 -21.47 -33.51 25.68
CA ARG A 154 -22.20 -33.67 26.94
C ARG A 154 -22.21 -35.15 27.28
#